data_AF-A0A315XB29-F1
#
_entry.id   AF-A0A315XB29-F1
#
_cell.length_a   1.000
_cell.length_b   1.000
_cell.length_c   1.000
_cell.angle_alpha   90.00
_cell.angle_beta   90.00
_cell.angle_gamma   90.00
#
_symmetry.space_group_name_H-M   'P 1'
#
loop_
_entity.id
_entity.type
_entity.pdbx_description
1 polymer ?
#
loop_
_entity_poly.entity_id
_entity_poly.type
_entity_poly.pdbx_seq_one_letter_code
_entity_poly.pdbx_strand_id
1 'polypeptide(L)'
;MQSSLIGKVEKAKVYAQERHRMQVDDLHVAFHGENSDHDVALHDGRWSCTCDFFTTWSTCSHTMALERVLEGMVPHRELAEVS
;
A
#
# COMPACT_ATOMS: atom_id res chain seq x y z
N MET A 1 15.82 -16.41 30.27
CA MET A 1 15.40 -16.88 28.92
C MET A 1 14.28 -16.00 28.35
N GLN A 2 14.60 -14.73 28.02
CA GLN A 2 13.75 -13.77 27.29
C GLN A 2 14.54 -13.08 26.15
N SER A 3 15.81 -13.45 25.98
CA SER A 3 16.75 -12.83 25.04
C SER A 3 16.35 -13.03 23.57
N SER A 4 15.71 -14.15 23.24
CA SER A 4 15.25 -14.42 21.87
C SER A 4 14.07 -13.54 21.44
N LEU A 5 13.20 -13.12 22.36
CA LEU A 5 12.11 -12.18 22.09
C LEU A 5 12.65 -10.75 21.94
N ILE A 6 13.56 -10.33 22.82
CA ILE A 6 14.23 -9.03 22.73
C ILE A 6 14.94 -8.90 21.37
N GLY A 7 15.70 -9.94 20.97
CA GLY A 7 16.37 -9.95 19.66
C GLY A 7 15.41 -9.90 18.47
N LYS A 8 14.20 -10.49 18.58
CA LYS A 8 13.17 -10.39 17.53
C LYS A 8 12.57 -8.98 17.46
N VAL A 9 12.35 -8.33 18.60
CA VAL A 9 11.85 -6.95 18.64
C VAL A 9 12.85 -5.99 17.99
N GLU A 10 14.15 -6.13 18.29
CA GLU A 10 15.18 -5.30 17.66
C GLU A 10 15.29 -5.56 16.14
N LYS A 11 15.21 -6.82 15.70
CA LYS A 11 15.16 -7.14 14.27
C LYS A 11 13.93 -6.55 13.58
N ALA A 12 12.76 -6.58 14.20
CA ALA A 12 11.55 -6.01 13.64
C ALA A 12 11.69 -4.49 13.41
N LYS A 13 12.32 -3.76 14.34
CA LYS A 13 12.63 -2.33 14.16
C LYS A 13 13.55 -2.07 12.97
N VAL A 14 14.57 -2.91 12.78
CA VAL A 14 15.47 -2.82 11.62
C VAL A 14 14.71 -3.09 10.32
N TYR A 15 13.91 -4.17 10.26
CA TYR A 15 13.15 -4.54 9.07
C TYR A 15 12.08 -3.51 8.68
N ALA A 16 11.50 -2.80 9.66
CA ALA A 16 10.56 -1.71 9.39
C ALA A 16 11.19 -0.56 8.60
N GLN A 17 12.51 -0.34 8.73
CA GLN A 17 13.25 0.69 7.98
C GLN A 17 13.78 0.19 6.64
N GLU A 18 13.98 -1.13 6.50
CA GLU A 18 14.47 -1.76 5.28
C GLU A 18 13.32 -2.09 4.31
N ARG A 19 12.61 -1.04 3.85
CA ARG A 19 11.38 -1.15 3.05
C ARG A 19 11.48 -2.04 1.81
N HIS A 20 12.64 -2.07 1.16
CA HIS A 20 12.95 -2.93 0.00
C HIS A 20 12.81 -4.44 0.26
N ARG A 21 12.71 -4.88 1.53
CA ARG A 21 12.49 -6.29 1.88
C ARG A 21 11.02 -6.70 1.79
N MET A 22 10.11 -5.75 1.65
CA MET A 22 8.67 -5.96 1.73
C MET A 22 8.03 -5.75 0.37
N GLN A 23 7.20 -6.71 -0.01
CA GLN A 23 6.36 -6.68 -1.20
C GLN A 23 4.90 -6.78 -0.74
N VAL A 24 4.04 -5.90 -1.26
CA VAL A 24 2.61 -5.83 -0.96
C VAL A 24 1.85 -6.12 -2.24
N ASP A 25 1.34 -7.35 -2.35
CA ASP A 25 0.58 -7.79 -3.53
C ASP A 25 -0.91 -7.45 -3.41
N ASP A 26 -1.42 -7.48 -2.18
CA ASP A 26 -2.81 -7.20 -1.85
C ASP A 26 -2.92 -6.33 -0.58
N LEU A 27 -3.88 -5.41 -0.59
CA LEU A 27 -4.06 -4.41 0.47
C LEU A 27 -5.53 -4.01 0.53
N HIS A 28 -6.05 -3.80 1.75
CA HIS A 28 -7.30 -3.10 1.98
C HIS A 28 -7.12 -2.08 3.10
N VAL A 29 -7.54 -0.84 2.86
CA VAL A 29 -7.40 0.29 3.79
C VAL A 29 -8.73 1.03 3.87
N ALA A 30 -9.29 1.09 5.08
CA ALA A 30 -10.30 2.09 5.40
C ALA A 30 -9.60 3.45 5.52
N PHE A 31 -9.86 4.33 4.57
CA PHE A 31 -9.25 5.65 4.45
C PHE A 31 -10.22 6.71 4.96
N HIS A 32 -9.90 7.32 6.09
CA HIS A 32 -10.68 8.42 6.65
C HIS A 32 -10.31 9.73 5.93
N GLY A 33 -11.15 10.14 4.98
CA GLY A 33 -11.03 11.43 4.30
C GLY A 33 -11.59 12.57 5.14
N GLU A 34 -11.50 13.79 4.63
CA GLU A 34 -12.05 14.97 5.33
C GLU A 34 -13.59 14.95 5.42
N ASN A 35 -14.25 14.39 4.41
CA ASN A 35 -15.72 14.44 4.28
C ASN A 35 -16.40 13.08 4.50
N SER A 36 -15.69 11.99 4.23
CA SER A 36 -16.22 10.63 4.24
C SER A 36 -15.11 9.59 4.38
N ASP A 37 -15.50 8.38 4.79
CA ASP A 37 -14.65 7.21 4.77
C ASP A 37 -14.70 6.54 3.40
N HIS A 38 -13.55 6.03 2.94
CA HIS A 38 -13.39 5.38 1.66
C HIS A 38 -12.62 4.08 1.82
N ASP A 39 -13.04 3.03 1.13
CA ASP A 39 -12.27 1.80 1.05
C ASP A 39 -11.31 1.91 -0.13
N VAL A 40 -10.02 1.71 0.15
CA VAL A 40 -8.97 1.66 -0.87
C VAL A 40 -8.38 0.26 -0.87
N ALA A 41 -8.25 -0.33 -2.04
CA ALA A 41 -7.65 -1.64 -2.19
C ALA A 41 -6.61 -1.68 -3.31
N LEU A 42 -5.62 -2.55 -3.14
CA LEU A 42 -4.75 -3.06 -4.19
C LEU A 42 -5.07 -4.54 -4.32
N HIS A 43 -5.40 -4.98 -5.54
CA HIS A 43 -5.61 -6.40 -5.83
C HIS A 43 -5.07 -6.69 -7.22
N ASP A 44 -4.19 -7.68 -7.35
CA ASP A 44 -3.61 -8.10 -8.63
C ASP A 44 -3.00 -6.90 -9.40
N GLY A 45 -2.24 -6.08 -8.68
CA GLY A 45 -1.58 -4.87 -9.22
C GLY A 45 -2.53 -3.72 -9.59
N ARG A 46 -3.84 -3.84 -9.33
CA ARG A 46 -4.85 -2.81 -9.65
C ARG A 46 -5.33 -2.10 -8.40
N TRP A 47 -5.24 -0.78 -8.41
CA TRP A 47 -5.83 0.07 -7.39
C TRP A 47 -7.34 0.21 -7.60
N SER A 48 -8.07 0.31 -6.49
CA SER A 48 -9.47 0.71 -6.47
C SER A 48 -9.75 1.58 -5.26
N CYS A 49 -10.64 2.57 -5.40
CA CYS A 49 -11.14 3.36 -4.28
C CYS A 49 -12.64 3.61 -4.45
N THR A 50 -13.39 3.62 -3.36
CA THR A 50 -14.85 3.85 -3.37
C THR A 50 -15.26 5.33 -3.53
N CYS A 51 -14.31 6.25 -3.68
CA CYS A 51 -14.64 7.67 -3.88
C CYS A 51 -15.08 7.96 -5.33
N ASP A 52 -16.00 8.91 -5.50
CA ASP A 52 -16.58 9.27 -6.81
C ASP A 52 -15.53 9.70 -7.84
N PHE A 53 -14.47 10.36 -7.37
CA PHE A 53 -13.38 10.81 -8.24
C PHE A 53 -12.64 9.61 -8.86
N PHE A 54 -12.40 8.55 -8.08
CA PHE A 54 -11.74 7.35 -8.58
C PHE A 54 -12.59 6.64 -9.63
N THR A 55 -13.90 6.52 -9.40
CA THR A 55 -14.83 5.90 -10.37
C THR A 55 -14.76 6.57 -11.74
N THR A 56 -14.49 7.88 -11.79
CA THR A 56 -14.41 8.65 -13.04
C THR A 56 -13.02 8.61 -13.67
N TRP A 57 -11.96 8.70 -12.86
CA TRP A 57 -10.59 8.94 -13.35
C TRP A 57 -9.63 7.75 -13.18
N SER A 58 -10.08 6.66 -12.55
CA SER A 58 -9.24 5.52 -12.14
C SER A 58 -8.01 5.94 -11.31
N THR A 59 -8.11 7.07 -10.61
CA THR A 59 -7.10 7.60 -9.68
C THR A 59 -7.79 8.58 -8.73
N CYS A 60 -7.25 8.75 -7.52
CA CYS A 60 -7.70 9.76 -6.56
C CYS A 60 -6.59 10.09 -5.55
N SER A 61 -6.80 11.11 -4.71
CA SER A 61 -5.87 11.46 -3.63
C SER A 61 -5.56 10.30 -2.70
N HIS A 62 -6.50 9.39 -2.45
CA HIS A 62 -6.32 8.25 -1.55
C HIS A 62 -5.35 7.20 -2.14
N THR A 63 -5.57 6.78 -3.39
CA THR A 63 -4.65 5.85 -4.07
C THR A 63 -3.28 6.50 -4.25
N MET A 64 -3.25 7.78 -4.63
CA MET A 64 -2.01 8.57 -4.75
C MET A 64 -1.23 8.68 -3.43
N ALA A 65 -1.92 8.77 -2.30
CA ALA A 65 -1.29 8.78 -0.98
C ALA A 65 -0.69 7.41 -0.65
N LEU A 66 -1.44 6.32 -0.88
CA LEU A 66 -0.94 4.96 -0.61
C LEU A 66 0.19 4.55 -1.55
N GLU A 67 0.16 4.93 -2.82
CA GLU A 67 1.28 4.73 -3.76
C GLU A 67 2.57 5.39 -3.24
N ARG A 68 2.48 6.59 -2.65
CA ARG A 68 3.63 7.26 -2.02
C ARG A 68 4.09 6.55 -0.75
N VAL A 69 3.14 6.16 0.10
CA VAL A 69 3.44 5.44 1.35
C VAL A 69 4.09 4.09 1.07
N LEU A 70 3.73 3.42 -0.03
CA LEU A 70 4.23 2.11 -0.42
C LEU A 70 5.19 2.15 -1.62
N GLU A 71 5.80 3.30 -1.88
CA GLU A 71 6.79 3.45 -2.94
C GLU A 71 7.88 2.37 -2.83
N GLY A 72 8.11 1.65 -3.93
CA GLY A 72 9.07 0.54 -4.00
C GLY A 72 8.64 -0.74 -3.26
N MET A 73 7.41 -0.82 -2.77
CA MET A 73 6.86 -2.00 -2.06
C MET A 73 5.66 -2.63 -2.77
N VAL A 74 5.06 -1.95 -3.75
CA VAL A 74 3.98 -2.50 -4.57
C VAL A 74 4.53 -2.88 -5.94
N PRO A 75 3.93 -3.86 -6.66
CA PRO A 75 4.34 -4.18 -8.01
C PRO A 75 4.34 -2.91 -8.86
N HIS A 76 5.40 -2.71 -9.65
CA HIS A 76 5.33 -1.65 -10.64
C HIS A 76 4.18 -1.98 -11.58
N ARG A 77 3.31 -1.01 -11.86
CA ARG A 77 2.29 -1.17 -12.90
C ARG A 77 3.07 -1.41 -14.19
N GLU A 78 3.24 -2.67 -14.56
CA GLU A 78 3.69 -3.04 -15.89
C GLU A 78 2.58 -2.53 -16.79
N LEU A 79 2.81 -1.36 -17.40
CA LEU A 79 1.98 -0.87 -18.47
C LEU A 79 2.00 -1.98 -19.48
N ALA A 80 0.92 -2.77 -19.55
CA ALA A 80 0.75 -3.79 -20.55
C ALA A 80 1.10 -3.14 -21.88
N GLU A 81 2.25 -3.53 -22.43
CA GLU A 81 2.71 -3.05 -23.72
C GLU A 81 1.62 -3.41 -24.71
N VAL A 82 0.85 -2.41 -25.13
CA VAL A 82 -0.13 -2.55 -26.19
C VAL A 82 0.69 -2.81 -27.46
N SER A 83 0.79 -4.08 -27.84
CA SER A 83 1.18 -4.50 -29.20
C SER A 83 0.05 -4.24 -30.19
#